data_AF-A0A1A2WHZ4-F1
#
_entry.id   AF-A0A1A2WHZ4-F1
#
_cell.length_a   1.000
_cell.length_b   1.000
_cell.length_c   1.000
_cell.angle_alpha   90.00
_cell.angle_beta   90.00
_cell.angle_gamma   90.00
#
_symmetry.space_group_name_H-M   'P 1'
#
loop_
_entity.id
_entity.type
_entity.pdbx_description
1 polymer ?
#
loop_
_entity_poly.entity_id
_entity_poly.type
_entity_poly.pdbx_seq_one_letter_code
_entity_poly.pdbx_strand_id
1 'polypeptide(L)'
;MLQGITRLAIAAPRRIIAATLLILIGAAIFGIPVVNRLSGGGFQDPTSESARATALLRDRFNQTDQQMLIAVTDPSGAQSGPARQVATDIVDHLERSPWVLNVSSAWTSPPQVASQLVSKDKSSGLIVAGLKGGENDAQDYASILARELVHDRDGVTVRAGGMAVAYAQINDQNARDLVLMESIAIPLSFAVLVWVLGGVVAAALPIGVGGLVIVCTMSVLRLMISRL
;
A
#
# COMPACT_ATOMS: atom_id res chain seq x y z
N MET A 1 -40.14 -11.77 -22.07
CA MET A 1 -38.75 -11.95 -21.58
C MET A 1 -38.71 -12.27 -20.09
N LEU A 2 -39.22 -11.40 -19.20
CA LEU A 2 -39.22 -11.66 -17.73
C LEU A 2 -39.89 -12.97 -17.33
N GLN A 3 -41.08 -13.27 -17.88
CA GLN A 3 -41.79 -14.54 -17.64
C GLN A 3 -41.00 -15.79 -18.05
N GLY A 4 -40.12 -15.68 -19.05
CA GLY A 4 -39.24 -16.78 -19.49
C GLY A 4 -38.12 -17.03 -18.49
N ILE A 5 -37.49 -15.97 -17.98
CA ILE A 5 -36.46 -16.04 -16.94
C ILE A 5 -37.04 -16.62 -15.65
N THR A 6 -38.23 -16.19 -15.25
CA THR A 6 -38.92 -16.72 -14.07
C THR A 6 -39.24 -18.21 -14.20
N ARG A 7 -39.74 -18.67 -15.36
CA ARG A 7 -40.01 -20.10 -15.58
C ARG A 7 -38.73 -20.93 -15.52
N LEU A 8 -37.63 -20.43 -16.09
CA LEU A 8 -36.32 -21.10 -16.04
C LEU A 8 -35.80 -21.18 -14.59
N ALA A 9 -35.94 -20.10 -13.82
CA ALA A 9 -35.55 -20.03 -12.42
C ALA A 9 -36.28 -21.06 -11.54
N ILE A 10 -37.58 -21.24 -11.78
CA ILE A 10 -38.44 -22.15 -11.00
C ILE A 10 -38.32 -23.60 -11.48
N ALA A 11 -38.03 -23.83 -12.76
CA ALA A 11 -37.95 -25.19 -13.32
C ALA A 11 -36.74 -26.00 -12.82
N ALA A 12 -35.63 -25.34 -12.48
CA ALA A 12 -34.41 -26.02 -12.04
C ALA A 12 -33.61 -25.23 -10.98
N PRO A 13 -34.21 -24.90 -9.81
CA PRO A 13 -33.60 -24.00 -8.82
C PRO A 13 -32.26 -24.52 -8.31
N ARG A 14 -32.14 -25.84 -8.08
CA ARG A 14 -30.88 -26.46 -7.63
C ARG A 14 -29.75 -26.34 -8.64
N ARG A 15 -30.06 -26.48 -9.94
CA ARG A 15 -29.06 -26.36 -11.02
C ARG A 15 -28.57 -24.93 -11.16
N ILE A 16 -29.47 -23.97 -11.03
CA ILE A 16 -29.13 -22.54 -11.10
C ILE A 16 -28.26 -22.15 -9.91
N ILE A 17 -28.63 -22.54 -8.68
CA ILE A 17 -27.80 -22.29 -7.50
C ILE A 17 -26.41 -22.94 -7.66
N ALA A 18 -26.35 -24.18 -8.12
CA ALA A 18 -25.07 -24.86 -8.35
C ALA A 18 -24.21 -24.15 -9.42
N ALA A 19 -24.81 -23.71 -10.52
CA ALA A 19 -24.11 -22.95 -11.56
C ALA A 19 -23.61 -21.60 -11.02
N THR A 20 -24.45 -20.87 -10.28
CA THR A 20 -24.06 -19.60 -9.66
C THR A 20 -22.92 -19.79 -8.65
N LEU A 21 -22.96 -20.84 -7.83
CA LEU A 21 -21.88 -21.16 -6.89
C LEU A 21 -20.58 -21.51 -7.62
N LEU A 22 -20.65 -22.28 -8.71
CA LEU A 22 -19.47 -22.59 -9.52
C LEU A 22 -18.85 -21.33 -10.14
N ILE A 23 -19.68 -20.45 -10.70
CA ILE A 23 -19.22 -19.16 -11.23
C ILE A 23 -18.61 -18.31 -10.11
N LEU A 24 -19.26 -18.25 -8.95
CA LEU A 24 -18.78 -17.51 -7.78
C LEU A 24 -17.41 -18.01 -7.32
N ILE A 25 -17.20 -19.33 -7.25
CA ILE A 25 -15.90 -19.92 -6.86
C ILE A 25 -14.83 -19.56 -7.89
N GLY A 26 -15.14 -19.69 -9.19
CA GLY A 26 -14.23 -19.29 -10.26
C GLY A 26 -13.88 -17.79 -10.20
N ALA A 27 -14.89 -16.95 -9.96
CA ALA A 27 -14.74 -15.51 -9.76
C ALA A 27 -14.00 -15.18 -8.46
N ALA A 28 -14.13 -15.93 -7.39
CA ALA A 28 -13.38 -15.70 -6.15
C ALA A 28 -11.90 -16.02 -6.35
N ILE A 29 -11.59 -17.20 -6.91
CA ILE A 29 -10.22 -17.63 -7.21
C ILE A 29 -9.56 -16.66 -8.19
N PHE A 30 -10.31 -16.19 -9.19
CA PHE A 30 -9.80 -15.22 -10.14
C PHE A 30 -9.72 -13.82 -9.51
N GLY A 31 -10.79 -13.28 -8.96
CA GLY A 31 -10.91 -11.87 -8.57
C GLY A 31 -10.16 -11.48 -7.29
N ILE A 32 -10.16 -12.30 -6.24
CA ILE A 32 -9.60 -11.91 -4.93
C ILE A 32 -8.15 -11.41 -5.01
N PRO A 33 -7.22 -12.03 -5.76
CA PRO A 33 -5.85 -11.54 -5.89
C PRO A 33 -5.70 -10.12 -6.45
N VAL A 34 -6.76 -9.51 -7.00
CA VAL A 34 -6.73 -8.13 -7.51
C VAL A 34 -6.33 -7.12 -6.44
N VAL A 35 -6.68 -7.38 -5.17
CA VAL A 35 -6.41 -6.45 -4.06
C VAL A 35 -4.91 -6.16 -3.88
N ASN A 36 -4.05 -7.11 -4.26
CA ASN A 36 -2.59 -6.97 -4.21
C ASN A 36 -1.98 -6.37 -5.49
N ARG A 37 -2.82 -5.98 -6.45
CA ARG A 37 -2.43 -5.46 -7.77
C ARG A 37 -3.07 -4.09 -8.04
N LEU A 38 -3.80 -3.54 -7.09
CA LEU A 38 -4.34 -2.20 -7.18
C LEU A 38 -3.20 -1.19 -7.00
N SER A 39 -3.20 -0.16 -7.85
CA SER A 39 -2.21 0.91 -7.73
C SER A 39 -2.47 1.73 -6.47
N GLY A 40 -1.40 2.01 -5.71
CA GLY A 40 -1.42 2.98 -4.61
C GLY A 40 -1.31 4.44 -5.06
N GLY A 41 -1.08 4.68 -6.35
CA GLY A 41 -0.85 6.01 -6.95
C GLY A 41 -1.90 6.44 -7.97
N GLY A 42 -1.51 7.31 -8.90
CA GLY A 42 -2.40 7.89 -9.93
C GLY A 42 -2.96 9.26 -9.58
N PHE A 43 -2.25 10.01 -8.72
CA PHE A 43 -2.65 11.36 -8.31
C PHE A 43 -2.21 12.44 -9.32
N GLN A 44 -1.27 12.11 -10.19
CA GLN A 44 -0.77 12.99 -11.24
C GLN A 44 -1.47 12.73 -12.59
N ASP A 45 -1.64 13.79 -13.38
CA ASP A 45 -2.00 13.66 -14.79
C ASP A 45 -0.77 13.18 -15.59
N PRO A 46 -0.78 11.96 -16.15
CA PRO A 46 0.37 11.40 -16.86
C PRO A 46 0.69 12.16 -18.16
N THR A 47 -0.25 12.95 -18.68
CA THR A 47 -0.07 13.74 -19.91
C THR A 47 0.50 15.13 -19.66
N SER A 48 0.55 15.56 -18.39
CA SER A 48 1.03 16.87 -17.99
C SER A 48 2.52 17.10 -18.28
N GLU A 49 2.91 18.36 -18.41
CA GLU A 49 4.32 18.74 -18.57
C GLU A 49 5.14 18.44 -17.31
N SER A 50 4.54 18.57 -16.12
CA SER A 50 5.18 18.22 -14.85
C SER A 50 5.49 16.73 -14.77
N ALA A 51 4.56 15.86 -15.15
CA ALA A 51 4.81 14.41 -15.18
C ALA A 51 5.97 14.05 -16.14
N ARG A 52 6.04 14.71 -17.30
CA ARG A 52 7.16 14.54 -18.25
C ARG A 52 8.49 15.03 -17.68
N ALA A 53 8.49 16.17 -16.98
CA ALA A 53 9.69 16.68 -16.32
C ALA A 53 10.17 15.72 -15.22
N THR A 54 9.27 15.21 -14.38
CA THR A 54 9.59 14.20 -13.34
C THR A 54 10.16 12.92 -13.96
N ALA A 55 9.56 12.42 -15.06
CA ALA A 55 10.08 11.25 -15.77
C ALA A 55 11.49 11.50 -16.33
N LEU A 56 11.74 12.68 -16.92
CA LEU A 56 13.06 13.05 -17.42
C LEU A 56 14.11 13.10 -16.30
N LEU A 57 13.76 13.69 -15.16
CA LEU A 57 14.63 13.76 -13.97
C LEU A 57 14.97 12.36 -13.44
N ARG A 58 13.98 11.47 -13.40
CA ARG A 58 14.18 10.09 -12.98
C ARG A 58 15.08 9.32 -13.93
N ASP A 59 14.79 9.37 -15.23
CA ASP A 59 15.43 8.49 -16.20
C ASP A 59 16.83 8.98 -16.60
N ARG A 60 17.11 10.29 -16.52
CA ARG A 60 18.40 10.88 -16.92
C ARG A 60 19.30 11.27 -15.76
N PHE A 61 18.71 11.65 -14.63
CA PHE A 61 19.45 12.17 -13.47
C PHE A 61 19.28 11.31 -12.22
N ASN A 62 18.54 10.19 -12.29
CA ASN A 62 18.22 9.35 -11.14
C ASN A 62 17.59 10.14 -9.98
N GLN A 63 16.76 11.15 -10.31
CA GLN A 63 16.06 11.97 -9.33
C GLN A 63 14.57 11.66 -9.29
N THR A 64 14.02 11.56 -8.09
CA THR A 64 12.64 11.17 -7.86
C THR A 64 12.03 12.05 -6.77
N ASP A 65 10.73 12.31 -6.90
CA ASP A 65 9.89 12.95 -5.88
C ASP A 65 9.47 11.97 -4.77
N GLN A 66 9.60 10.66 -5.02
CA GLN A 66 9.33 9.60 -4.05
C GLN A 66 10.55 9.37 -3.17
N GLN A 67 10.62 10.12 -2.07
CA GLN A 67 11.74 10.05 -1.11
C GLN A 67 11.33 9.39 0.20
N MET A 68 12.23 8.55 0.70
CA MET A 68 12.25 8.03 2.06
C MET A 68 13.30 8.79 2.85
N LEU A 69 12.90 9.33 3.99
CA LEU A 69 13.76 10.05 4.93
C LEU A 69 13.96 9.18 6.16
N ILE A 70 15.19 8.99 6.61
CA ILE A 70 15.51 8.25 7.83
C ILE A 70 16.29 9.16 8.77
N ALA A 71 15.70 9.49 9.91
CA ALA A 71 16.34 10.22 10.99
C ALA A 71 17.01 9.22 11.94
N VAL A 72 18.28 9.46 12.23
CA VAL A 72 19.08 8.71 13.19
C VAL A 72 19.48 9.66 14.31
N THR A 73 19.05 9.37 15.53
CA THR A 73 19.20 10.23 16.70
C THR A 73 19.94 9.51 17.81
N ASP A 74 20.95 10.16 18.37
CA ASP A 74 21.71 9.68 19.53
C ASP A 74 21.87 10.84 20.53
N PRO A 75 21.55 10.64 21.82
CA PRO A 75 21.77 11.64 22.87
C PRO A 75 23.22 12.16 22.95
N SER A 76 24.18 11.34 22.56
CA SER A 76 25.62 11.65 22.51
C SER A 76 26.03 12.42 21.25
N GLY A 77 25.09 12.63 20.32
CA GLY A 77 25.26 13.36 19.07
C GLY A 77 25.24 12.46 17.83
N ALA A 78 24.83 13.03 16.70
CA ALA A 78 24.68 12.32 15.42
C ALA A 78 26.01 11.74 14.89
N GLN A 79 27.15 12.30 15.29
CA GLN A 79 28.48 11.84 14.87
C GLN A 79 29.14 10.93 15.93
N SER A 80 28.39 10.47 16.94
CA SER A 80 28.87 9.46 17.89
C SER A 80 29.24 8.16 17.17
N GLY A 81 30.06 7.33 17.82
CA GLY A 81 30.42 6.00 17.30
C GLY A 81 29.18 5.15 16.96
N PRO A 82 28.23 4.96 17.89
CA PRO A 82 27.01 4.19 17.65
C PRO A 82 26.16 4.77 16.52
N ALA A 83 25.86 6.08 16.55
CA ALA A 83 25.03 6.72 15.52
C ALA A 83 25.66 6.60 14.13
N ARG A 84 26.98 6.81 14.04
CA ARG A 84 27.71 6.68 12.78
C ARG A 84 27.67 5.26 12.26
N GLN A 85 27.90 4.26 13.11
CA GLN A 85 27.86 2.85 12.72
C GLN A 85 26.48 2.44 12.20
N VAL A 86 25.42 2.76 12.95
CA VAL A 86 24.03 2.49 12.56
C VAL A 86 23.68 3.19 11.25
N ALA A 87 24.04 4.48 11.12
CA ALA A 87 23.75 5.24 9.92
C ALA A 87 24.50 4.70 8.69
N THR A 88 25.79 4.34 8.82
CA THR A 88 26.54 3.77 7.70
C THR A 88 26.01 2.40 7.29
N ASP A 89 25.57 1.57 8.24
CA ASP A 89 24.95 0.28 7.93
C ASP A 89 23.63 0.44 7.15
N ILE A 90 22.80 1.42 7.55
CA ILE A 90 21.56 1.76 6.85
C ILE A 90 21.87 2.26 5.43
N VAL A 91 22.85 3.16 5.28
CA VAL A 91 23.27 3.68 3.96
C VAL A 91 23.74 2.54 3.05
N ASP A 92 24.60 1.66 3.56
CA ASP A 92 25.11 0.50 2.83
C ASP A 92 23.98 -0.42 2.34
N HIS A 93 22.98 -0.67 3.18
CA HIS A 93 21.80 -1.47 2.77
C HIS A 93 20.97 -0.77 1.70
N LEU A 94 20.75 0.54 1.83
CA LEU A 94 20.00 1.33 0.86
C LEU A 94 20.73 1.41 -0.48
N GLU A 95 22.05 1.60 -0.50
CA GLU A 95 22.84 1.66 -1.74
C GLU A 95 22.89 0.31 -2.47
N ARG A 96 22.83 -0.81 -1.74
CA ARG A 96 22.74 -2.17 -2.33
C ARG A 96 21.33 -2.54 -2.77
N SER A 97 20.31 -1.82 -2.33
CA SER A 97 18.92 -2.14 -2.65
C SER A 97 18.61 -1.85 -4.12
N PRO A 98 17.99 -2.80 -4.85
CA PRO A 98 17.59 -2.57 -6.23
C PRO A 98 16.50 -1.49 -6.35
N TRP A 99 15.82 -1.16 -5.26
CA TRP A 99 14.69 -0.21 -5.22
C TRP A 99 15.10 1.24 -5.01
N VAL A 100 16.36 1.51 -4.71
CA VAL A 100 16.88 2.86 -4.44
C VAL A 100 17.60 3.40 -5.68
N LEU A 101 17.38 4.68 -5.99
CA LEU A 101 18.05 5.40 -7.10
C LEU A 101 19.29 6.13 -6.62
N ASN A 102 19.18 6.81 -5.48
CA ASN A 102 20.23 7.63 -4.92
C ASN A 102 20.07 7.71 -3.40
N VAL A 103 21.19 7.91 -2.71
CA VAL A 103 21.25 8.08 -1.25
C VAL A 103 22.09 9.31 -0.95
N SER A 104 21.57 10.19 -0.09
CA SER A 104 22.32 11.30 0.51
C SER A 104 22.28 11.16 2.03
N SER A 105 23.39 11.40 2.70
CA SER A 105 23.54 11.04 4.11
C SER A 105 24.43 12.04 4.84
N ALA A 106 24.09 12.33 6.09
CA ALA A 106 24.89 13.15 6.99
C ALA A 106 26.29 12.58 7.33
N TRP A 107 26.58 11.33 6.95
CA TRP A 107 27.83 10.63 7.29
C TRP A 107 28.72 10.28 6.10
N THR A 108 28.13 9.98 4.94
CA THR A 108 28.86 9.50 3.75
C THR A 108 28.92 10.53 2.62
N SER A 109 28.02 11.52 2.59
CA SER A 109 28.03 12.56 1.56
C SER A 109 29.14 13.60 1.77
N PRO A 110 29.52 14.36 0.73
CA PRO A 110 30.50 15.44 0.85
C PRO A 110 30.15 16.44 1.96
N PRO A 111 31.15 17.06 2.63
CA PRO A 111 30.94 17.87 3.82
C PRO A 111 29.89 18.98 3.67
N GLN A 112 29.79 19.59 2.48
CA GLN A 112 28.86 20.68 2.19
C GLN A 112 27.39 20.22 2.19
N VAL A 113 27.12 18.97 1.81
CA VAL A 113 25.79 18.35 1.83
C VAL A 113 25.52 17.75 3.20
N ALA A 114 26.50 17.03 3.75
CA ALA A 114 26.38 16.38 5.06
C ALA A 114 26.02 17.38 6.17
N SER A 115 26.60 18.59 6.16
CA SER A 115 26.28 19.62 7.15
C SER A 115 24.83 20.11 7.12
N GLN A 116 24.15 19.98 5.98
CA GLN A 116 22.73 20.36 5.83
C GLN A 116 21.78 19.26 6.33
N LEU A 117 22.29 18.03 6.46
CA LEU A 117 21.55 16.85 6.91
C LEU A 117 21.74 16.57 8.41
N VAL A 118 22.46 17.42 9.13
CA VAL A 118 22.60 17.34 10.59
C VAL A 118 21.71 18.40 11.23
N SER A 119 20.98 18.01 12.27
CA SER A 119 20.16 18.92 13.07
C SER A 119 21.01 20.03 13.70
N LYS A 120 20.39 21.20 13.97
CA LYS A 120 21.06 22.36 14.59
C LYS A 120 21.65 22.05 15.96
N ASP A 121 20.99 21.17 16.72
CA ASP A 121 21.43 20.68 18.03
C ASP A 121 22.48 19.55 17.95
N LYS A 122 22.84 19.11 16.74
CA LYS A 122 23.77 18.03 16.44
C LYS A 122 23.39 16.66 17.03
N SER A 123 22.17 16.48 17.53
CA SER A 123 21.69 15.21 18.11
C SER A 123 21.28 14.19 17.05
N SER A 124 20.81 14.70 15.90
CA SER A 124 20.20 13.90 14.84
C SER A 124 20.85 14.16 13.49
N GLY A 125 20.99 13.11 12.70
CA GLY A 125 21.37 13.20 11.28
C GLY A 125 20.32 12.55 10.39
N LEU A 126 20.28 12.97 9.14
CA LEU A 126 19.29 12.54 8.16
C LEU A 126 19.95 11.75 7.03
N ILE A 127 19.26 10.68 6.62
CA ILE A 127 19.51 9.93 5.39
C ILE A 127 18.31 10.16 4.48
N VAL A 128 18.58 10.51 3.22
CA VAL A 128 17.58 10.75 2.17
C VAL A 128 17.80 9.73 1.08
N ALA A 129 16.83 8.83 0.89
CA ALA A 129 16.87 7.82 -0.16
C ALA A 129 15.76 8.09 -1.18
N GLY A 130 16.13 8.26 -2.45
CA GLY A 130 15.17 8.33 -3.54
C GLY A 130 14.79 6.92 -4.00
N LEU A 131 13.48 6.64 -4.09
CA LEU A 131 12.96 5.32 -4.45
C LEU A 131 12.53 5.24 -5.92
N LYS A 132 12.73 4.05 -6.49
CA LYS A 132 12.16 3.63 -7.77
C LYS A 132 10.67 3.35 -7.61
N GLY A 133 9.99 3.11 -8.73
CA GLY A 133 8.58 2.68 -8.72
C GLY A 133 7.55 3.80 -8.85
N GLY A 134 7.98 5.07 -8.77
CA GLY A 134 7.08 6.22 -8.91
C GLY A 134 5.90 6.15 -7.92
N GLU A 135 4.77 6.75 -8.28
CA GLU A 135 3.59 6.79 -7.40
C GLU A 135 2.98 5.41 -7.09
N ASN A 136 3.34 4.35 -7.83
CA ASN A 136 2.65 3.06 -7.75
C ASN A 136 3.38 2.03 -6.88
N ASP A 137 4.72 1.98 -6.93
CA ASP A 137 5.47 0.96 -6.18
C ASP A 137 6.39 1.55 -5.10
N ALA A 138 6.66 2.86 -5.11
CA ALA A 138 7.61 3.45 -4.15
C ALA A 138 7.14 3.32 -2.69
N GLN A 139 5.84 3.40 -2.42
CA GLN A 139 5.30 3.15 -1.07
C GLN A 139 5.56 1.72 -0.59
N ASP A 140 5.47 0.73 -1.46
CA ASP A 140 5.66 -0.67 -1.09
C ASP A 140 7.13 -0.93 -0.77
N TYR A 141 8.03 -0.39 -1.61
CA TYR A 141 9.47 -0.44 -1.35
C TYR A 141 9.84 0.29 -0.06
N ALA A 142 9.26 1.47 0.19
CA ALA A 142 9.44 2.20 1.44
C ALA A 142 8.96 1.40 2.64
N SER A 143 7.81 0.72 2.53
CA SER A 143 7.25 -0.13 3.58
C SER A 143 8.16 -1.31 3.93
N ILE A 144 8.72 -1.97 2.91
CA ILE A 144 9.67 -3.08 3.08
C ILE A 144 10.95 -2.58 3.75
N LEU A 145 11.57 -1.54 3.18
CA LEU A 145 12.81 -0.96 3.71
C LEU A 145 12.62 -0.41 5.12
N ALA A 146 11.46 0.19 5.42
CA ALA A 146 11.17 0.68 6.76
C ALA A 146 11.09 -0.45 7.78
N ARG A 147 10.42 -1.57 7.45
CA ARG A 147 10.35 -2.74 8.35
C ARG A 147 11.72 -3.37 8.61
N GLU A 148 12.60 -3.37 7.61
CA GLU A 148 13.93 -3.98 7.73
C GLU A 148 14.93 -3.06 8.43
N LEU A 149 14.90 -1.75 8.14
CA LEU A 149 15.96 -0.82 8.53
C LEU A 149 15.57 0.12 9.68
N VAL A 150 14.29 0.31 9.98
CA VAL A 150 13.82 1.33 10.92
C VAL A 150 13.44 0.68 12.24
N HIS A 151 14.45 0.43 13.05
CA HIS A 151 14.29 -0.04 14.42
C HIS A 151 15.43 0.47 15.29
N ASP A 152 15.11 0.76 16.55
CA ASP A 152 16.06 1.26 17.53
C ASP A 152 17.10 0.18 17.85
N ARG A 153 18.37 0.56 17.95
CA ARG A 153 19.48 -0.34 18.25
C ARG A 153 20.66 0.44 18.84
N ASP A 154 21.44 -0.19 19.71
CA ASP A 154 22.68 0.39 20.27
C ASP A 154 22.49 1.77 20.94
N GLY A 155 21.32 2.03 21.54
CA GLY A 155 20.98 3.33 22.14
C GLY A 155 20.64 4.44 21.14
N VAL A 156 20.62 4.12 19.84
CA VAL A 156 20.30 5.00 18.73
C VAL A 156 18.83 4.82 18.34
N THR A 157 18.13 5.95 18.24
CA THR A 157 16.74 5.97 17.78
C THR A 157 16.69 6.17 16.27
N VAL A 158 15.97 5.31 15.55
CA VAL A 158 15.84 5.36 14.09
C VAL A 158 14.37 5.54 13.71
N ARG A 159 14.06 6.59 12.96
CA ARG A 159 12.68 6.89 12.52
C ARG A 159 12.64 7.17 11.03
N ALA A 160 11.61 6.68 10.35
CA ALA A 160 11.40 6.93 8.92
C ALA A 160 10.24 7.89 8.67
N GLY A 161 10.36 8.64 7.58
CA GLY A 161 9.38 9.57 7.05
C GLY A 161 9.61 9.82 5.57
N GLY A 162 9.16 10.98 5.07
CA GLY A 162 9.14 11.28 3.64
C GLY A 162 7.86 10.79 2.97
N MET A 163 7.63 11.22 1.72
CA MET A 163 6.37 11.01 1.01
C MET A 163 6.05 9.53 0.79
N ALA A 164 7.04 8.72 0.41
CA ALA A 164 6.82 7.30 0.15
C ALA A 164 6.40 6.53 1.42
N VAL A 165 6.97 6.87 2.58
CA VAL A 165 6.60 6.28 3.88
C VAL A 165 5.22 6.75 4.30
N ALA A 166 4.90 8.03 4.10
CA ALA A 166 3.58 8.58 4.41
C ALA A 166 2.48 7.89 3.60
N TYR A 167 2.66 7.71 2.29
CA TYR A 167 1.70 6.99 1.45
C TYR A 167 1.55 5.52 1.85
N ALA A 168 2.65 4.84 2.18
CA ALA A 168 2.60 3.47 2.70
C ALA A 168 1.74 3.37 3.98
N GLN A 169 1.92 4.31 4.92
CA GLN A 169 1.16 4.35 6.16
C GLN A 169 -0.32 4.70 5.93
N ILE A 170 -0.62 5.62 5.01
CA ILE A 170 -2.00 5.96 4.65
C ILE A 170 -2.71 4.74 4.05
N ASN A 171 -2.06 4.02 3.13
CA ASN A 171 -2.64 2.85 2.48
C ASN A 171 -2.90 1.71 3.48
N ASP A 172 -1.93 1.44 4.35
CA ASP A 172 -2.05 0.44 5.41
C ASP A 172 -3.13 0.82 6.44
N GLN A 173 -3.25 2.11 6.78
CA GLN A 173 -4.31 2.61 7.65
C GLN A 173 -5.70 2.47 7.00
N ASN A 174 -5.85 2.87 5.74
CA ASN A 174 -7.11 2.71 5.00
C ASN A 174 -7.56 1.24 4.93
N ALA A 175 -6.62 0.31 4.73
CA ALA A 175 -6.92 -1.12 4.72
C ALA A 175 -7.41 -1.61 6.09
N ARG A 176 -6.75 -1.21 7.18
CA ARG A 176 -7.18 -1.53 8.55
C ARG A 176 -8.57 -0.96 8.85
N ASP A 177 -8.80 0.30 8.49
CA ASP A 177 -10.06 0.98 8.76
C ASP A 177 -11.22 0.35 7.99
N LEU A 178 -10.98 -0.09 6.75
CA LEU A 178 -11.97 -0.83 5.97
C LEU A 178 -12.37 -2.13 6.68
N VAL A 179 -11.38 -2.95 7.10
CA VAL A 179 -11.65 -4.22 7.78
C VAL A 179 -12.39 -3.99 9.10
N LEU A 180 -12.00 -2.98 9.86
CA LEU A 180 -12.64 -2.64 11.12
C LEU A 180 -14.10 -2.20 10.90
N MET A 181 -14.34 -1.32 9.93
CA MET A 181 -15.68 -0.84 9.60
C MET A 181 -16.58 -1.96 9.07
N GLU A 182 -16.09 -2.83 8.18
CA GLU A 182 -16.87 -3.95 7.66
C GLU A 182 -17.20 -4.98 8.77
N SER A 183 -16.25 -5.24 9.67
CA SER A 183 -16.45 -6.17 10.80
C SER A 183 -17.55 -5.72 11.75
N ILE A 184 -17.84 -4.41 11.82
CA ILE A 184 -18.91 -3.84 12.63
C ILE A 184 -20.20 -3.69 11.82
N ALA A 185 -20.09 -3.18 10.58
CA ALA A 185 -21.23 -2.89 9.73
C ALA A 185 -21.98 -4.16 9.31
N ILE A 186 -21.28 -5.21 8.88
CA ILE A 186 -21.93 -6.44 8.39
C ILE A 186 -22.78 -7.10 9.49
N PRO A 187 -22.27 -7.35 10.72
CA PRO A 187 -23.10 -7.92 11.79
C PRO A 187 -24.26 -7.02 12.21
N LEU A 188 -24.05 -5.70 12.27
CA LEU A 188 -25.10 -4.76 12.64
C LEU A 188 -26.21 -4.72 11.57
N SER A 189 -25.84 -4.63 10.29
CA SER A 189 -26.78 -4.72 9.17
C SER A 189 -27.50 -6.06 9.15
N PHE A 190 -26.80 -7.16 9.42
CA PHE A 190 -27.41 -8.48 9.51
C PHE A 190 -28.46 -8.54 10.65
N ALA A 191 -28.15 -8.00 11.83
CA ALA A 191 -29.10 -7.93 12.94
C ALA A 191 -30.35 -7.12 12.58
N VAL A 192 -30.18 -5.97 11.92
CA VAL A 192 -31.30 -5.17 11.42
C VAL A 192 -32.11 -5.93 10.37
N LEU A 193 -31.47 -6.63 9.43
CA LEU A 193 -32.16 -7.44 8.44
C LEU A 193 -32.95 -8.58 9.08
N VAL A 194 -32.41 -9.25 10.09
CA VAL A 194 -33.14 -10.29 10.85
C VAL A 194 -34.37 -9.69 11.52
N TRP A 195 -34.23 -8.50 12.13
CA TRP A 195 -35.34 -7.80 12.77
C TRP A 195 -36.45 -7.42 11.78
N VAL A 196 -36.09 -6.86 10.63
CA VAL A 196 -37.05 -6.39 9.61
C VAL A 196 -37.70 -7.56 8.85
N LEU A 197 -36.93 -8.60 8.51
CA LEU A 197 -37.40 -9.73 7.70
C LEU A 197 -38.00 -10.86 8.54
N GLY A 198 -37.89 -10.79 9.87
CA GLY A 198 -38.46 -11.76 10.80
C GLY A 198 -37.82 -13.14 10.76
N GLY A 199 -36.63 -13.29 10.15
CA GLY A 199 -35.97 -14.59 10.03
C GLY A 199 -34.52 -14.54 9.54
N VAL A 200 -33.69 -15.41 10.12
CA VAL A 200 -32.25 -15.53 9.81
C VAL A 200 -32.01 -15.90 8.35
N VAL A 201 -32.80 -16.83 7.80
CA VAL A 201 -32.67 -17.27 6.40
C VAL A 201 -33.02 -16.14 5.42
N ALA A 202 -34.06 -15.35 5.72
CA ALA A 202 -34.45 -14.23 4.90
C ALA A 202 -33.37 -13.13 4.89
N ALA A 203 -32.73 -12.87 6.04
CA ALA A 203 -31.64 -11.91 6.18
C ALA A 203 -30.33 -12.35 5.51
N ALA A 204 -30.07 -13.65 5.45
CA ALA A 204 -28.86 -14.19 4.81
C ALA A 204 -28.87 -14.00 3.28
N LEU A 205 -30.05 -13.95 2.65
CA LEU A 205 -30.17 -13.82 1.20
C LEU A 205 -29.58 -12.49 0.68
N PRO A 206 -29.96 -11.30 1.18
CA PRO A 206 -29.33 -10.04 0.77
C PRO A 206 -27.83 -9.98 1.03
N ILE A 207 -27.35 -10.49 2.17
CA ILE A 207 -25.92 -10.51 2.49
C ILE A 207 -25.14 -11.40 1.51
N GLY A 208 -25.66 -12.59 1.20
CA GLY A 208 -25.04 -13.50 0.24
C GLY A 208 -24.98 -12.90 -1.16
N VAL A 209 -26.03 -12.22 -1.60
CA VAL A 209 -26.04 -11.49 -2.88
C VAL A 209 -25.03 -10.35 -2.86
N GLY A 210 -24.91 -9.59 -1.77
CA GLY A 210 -23.90 -8.55 -1.61
C GLY A 210 -22.47 -9.10 -1.75
N GLY A 211 -22.16 -10.20 -1.06
CA GLY A 211 -20.86 -10.87 -1.19
C GLY A 211 -20.58 -11.34 -2.62
N LEU A 212 -21.58 -11.86 -3.32
CA LEU A 212 -21.45 -12.25 -4.73
C LEU A 212 -21.12 -11.05 -5.63
N VAL A 213 -21.76 -9.90 -5.40
CA VAL A 213 -21.48 -8.66 -6.15
C VAL A 213 -20.04 -8.18 -5.93
N ILE A 214 -19.52 -8.26 -4.69
CA ILE A 214 -18.14 -7.88 -4.37
C ILE A 214 -17.15 -8.75 -5.16
N VAL A 215 -17.32 -10.08 -5.11
CA VAL A 215 -16.45 -11.04 -5.81
C VAL A 215 -16.49 -10.85 -7.34
N CYS A 216 -17.69 -10.64 -7.90
CA CYS A 216 -17.84 -10.37 -9.33
C CYS A 216 -17.15 -9.06 -9.74
N THR A 217 -17.30 -8.01 -8.95
CA THR A 217 -16.64 -6.71 -9.20
C THR A 217 -15.12 -6.85 -9.16
N MET A 218 -14.58 -7.54 -8.15
CA MET A 218 -13.15 -7.84 -8.06
C MET A 218 -12.63 -8.62 -9.28
N SER A 219 -13.42 -9.58 -9.77
CA SER A 219 -13.08 -10.35 -10.98
C SER A 219 -12.99 -9.48 -12.22
N VAL A 220 -13.96 -8.57 -12.40
CA VAL A 220 -13.97 -7.63 -13.52
C VAL A 220 -12.77 -6.68 -13.43
N LEU A 221 -12.48 -6.14 -12.23
CA LEU A 221 -11.30 -5.30 -12.01
C LEU A 221 -10.01 -6.03 -12.36
N ARG A 222 -9.86 -7.29 -11.94
CA ARG A 222 -8.67 -8.08 -12.29
C ARG A 222 -8.57 -8.29 -13.79
N LEU A 223 -9.69 -8.54 -14.46
CA LEU A 223 -9.71 -8.71 -15.91
C LEU A 223 -9.20 -7.44 -16.61
N MET A 224 -9.61 -6.25 -16.16
CA MET A 224 -9.15 -4.98 -16.70
C MET A 224 -7.65 -4.78 -16.49
N ILE A 225 -7.17 -5.01 -15.27
CA ILE A 225 -5.74 -4.84 -14.94
C ILE A 225 -4.88 -5.87 -15.67
N SER A 226 -5.36 -7.11 -15.85
CA SER A 226 -4.61 -8.16 -16.55
C SER A 226 -4.44 -7.94 -18.06
N ARG A 227 -5.18 -6.98 -18.63
CA ARG A 227 -5.11 -6.61 -20.06
C ARG A 227 -4.24 -5.37 -20.33
N LEU A 228 -3.72 -4.75 -19.27
CA LEU A 228 -2.75 -3.66 -19.31
C LEU A 228 -1.35 -4.23 -19.09
#